data_AF-A0A936TJL7-F1
#
_entry.id   AF-A0A936TJL7-F1
#
_cell.length_a   1.000
_cell.length_b   1.000
_cell.length_c   1.000
_cell.angle_alpha   90.00
_cell.angle_beta   90.00
_cell.angle_gamma   90.00
#
_symmetry.space_group_name_H-M   'P 1'
#
loop_
_entity.id
_entity.type
_entity.pdbx_description
1 polymer ?
#
loop_
_entity_poly.entity_id
_entity_poly.type
_entity_poly.pdbx_seq_one_letter_code
_entity_poly.pdbx_strand_id
1 'polypeptide(L)' 'MSARSARQEADLLRRILQNRAQGGPKEWVLMNAAMLLYAAGKGSSLAASFPAVRAALEGAAARKLDELVRTSVAA' A
#
# COMPACT_ATOMS: atom_id res chain seq x y z
N MET A 1 -24.21 -5.58 -7.02
CA MET A 1 -23.03 -5.17 -6.23
C MET A 1 -23.46 -4.04 -5.30
N SER A 2 -23.39 -4.23 -3.98
CA SER A 2 -23.60 -3.13 -3.04
C SER A 2 -22.30 -2.31 -2.99
N ALA A 3 -22.38 -0.98 -3.17
CA ALA A 3 -21.22 -0.12 -3.09
C ALA A 3 -20.67 -0.15 -1.65
N ARG A 4 -19.38 -0.44 -1.50
CA ARG A 4 -18.73 -0.35 -0.18
C ARG A 4 -18.73 1.11 0.25
N SER A 5 -19.04 1.34 1.53
CA SER A 5 -18.94 2.69 2.09
C SER A 5 -17.47 3.13 2.18
N ALA A 6 -17.24 4.43 2.18
CA ALA A 6 -15.89 4.99 2.35
C ALA A 6 -15.18 4.44 3.61
N ARG A 7 -15.93 4.19 4.68
CA ARG A 7 -15.40 3.59 5.91
C ARG A 7 -14.92 2.15 5.69
N GLN A 8 -15.69 1.34 4.97
CA GLN A 8 -15.31 -0.05 4.66
C GLN A 8 -14.05 -0.11 3.77
N GLU A 9 -13.93 0.80 2.79
CA GLU A 9 -12.73 0.88 1.95
C GLU A 9 -11.50 1.34 2.75
N ALA A 10 -11.64 2.33 3.62
CA ALA A 10 -10.56 2.78 4.49
C ALA A 10 -10.06 1.67 5.41
N ASP A 11 -10.97 0.86 5.97
CA ASP A 11 -10.60 -0.27 6.83
C ASP A 11 -9.91 -1.39 6.05
N LEU A 12 -10.31 -1.64 4.80
CA LEU A 12 -9.60 -2.55 3.91
C LEU A 12 -8.18 -2.06 3.62
N LEU A 13 -8.00 -0.78 3.27
CA LEU A 13 -6.68 -0.20 3.01
C LEU A 13 -5.76 -0.26 4.24
N ARG A 14 -6.27 0.05 5.43
CA ARG A 14 -5.52 -0.10 6.69
C ARG A 14 -5.04 -1.53 6.89
N ARG A 15 -5.93 -2.51 6.69
CA ARG A 15 -5.57 -3.94 6.80
C ARG A 15 -4.54 -4.36 5.76
N ILE A 16 -4.62 -3.85 4.53
CA ILE A 16 -3.60 -4.11 3.51
C ILE A 16 -2.25 -3.54 3.97
N LEU A 17 -2.20 -2.28 4.38
CA LEU A 17 -0.95 -1.60 4.80
C LEU A 17 -0.33 -2.19 6.07
N GLN A 18 -1.14 -2.80 6.94
CA GLN A 18 -0.70 -3.58 8.10
C GLN A 18 -0.32 -5.04 7.75
N ASN A 19 -0.34 -5.40 6.46
CA ASN A 19 -0.11 -6.76 5.96
C ASN A 19 -1.07 -7.82 6.55
N ARG A 20 -2.31 -7.43 6.90
CA ARG A 20 -3.36 -8.28 7.50
C ARG A 20 -4.49 -8.64 6.53
N ALA A 21 -4.47 -8.11 5.32
CA ALA A 21 -5.37 -8.52 4.24
C ALA A 21 -4.66 -9.50 3.31
N GLN A 22 -5.40 -10.42 2.70
CA GLN A 22 -4.89 -11.39 1.73
C GLN A 22 -5.74 -11.37 0.45
N GLY A 23 -5.19 -11.94 -0.62
CA GLY A 23 -5.90 -12.12 -1.89
C GLY A 23 -5.86 -10.89 -2.80
N GLY A 24 -6.76 -10.89 -3.79
CA GLY A 24 -6.75 -9.97 -4.93
C GLY A 24 -6.52 -8.49 -4.59
N PRO A 25 -7.26 -7.88 -3.63
CA PRO A 25 -7.08 -6.46 -3.30
C PRO A 25 -5.64 -6.10 -2.88
N LYS A 26 -4.97 -6.96 -2.09
CA LYS A 26 -3.58 -6.74 -1.69
C LYS A 26 -2.64 -6.85 -2.90
N GLU A 27 -2.82 -7.87 -3.73
CA GLU A 27 -1.96 -8.06 -4.91
C GLU A 27 -2.11 -6.91 -5.92
N TRP A 28 -3.31 -6.34 -6.08
CA TRP A 28 -3.53 -5.13 -6.88
C TRP A 28 -2.77 -3.92 -6.35
N VAL A 29 -2.76 -3.70 -5.03
CA VAL A 29 -1.98 -2.62 -4.41
C VAL A 29 -0.48 -2.84 -4.60
N LEU A 30 0.01 -4.08 -4.41
CA LEU A 30 1.42 -4.42 -4.60
C LEU A 30 1.86 -4.20 -6.05
N MET A 31 1.03 -4.60 -7.03
CA MET A 31 1.30 -4.36 -8.45
C MET A 31 1.39 -2.87 -8.77
N ASN A 32 0.40 -2.08 -8.33
CA ASN A 32 0.41 -0.64 -8.55
C ASN A 32 1.63 0.05 -7.92
N ALA A 33 2.02 -0.35 -6.72
CA ALA A 33 3.23 0.17 -6.08
C ALA A 33 4.51 -0.23 -6.84
N ALA A 34 4.60 -1.46 -7.35
CA ALA A 34 5.75 -1.91 -8.15
C ALA A 34 5.85 -1.13 -9.47
N MET A 35 4.72 -0.84 -10.12
CA MET A 35 4.66 0.02 -11.30
C MET A 35 5.16 1.44 -11.01
N LEU A 36 4.76 2.01 -9.87
CA LEU A 36 5.23 3.34 -9.46
C LEU A 36 6.74 3.36 -9.17
N LEU A 37 7.27 2.34 -8.48
CA LEU A 37 8.72 2.26 -8.23
C LEU A 37 9.52 2.11 -9.52
N TYR A 38 9.06 1.27 -10.45
CA TYR A 38 9.69 1.13 -11.75
C TYR A 38 9.67 2.44 -12.55
N ALA A 39 8.51 3.10 -12.64
CA ALA A 39 8.37 4.38 -13.34
C ALA A 39 9.25 5.49 -12.73
N ALA A 40 9.49 5.44 -11.42
CA ALA A 40 10.38 6.36 -10.71
C ALA A 40 11.89 5.99 -10.83
N GLY A 41 12.25 4.98 -11.62
CA GLY A 41 13.62 4.51 -11.78
C GLY A 41 14.20 3.82 -10.54
N LYS A 42 13.35 3.36 -9.61
CA LYS A 42 13.76 2.67 -8.37
C LYS A 42 13.94 1.16 -8.53
N GLY A 43 13.64 0.61 -9.71
CA GLY A 43 13.94 -0.76 -10.10
C GLY A 43 14.21 -0.87 -11.60
N SER A 44 15.04 -1.82 -12.00
CA SER A 44 15.40 -2.04 -13.42
C SER A 44 14.29 -2.71 -14.25
N SER A 45 13.26 -3.23 -13.58
CA SER A 45 12.05 -3.79 -14.17
C SER A 45 10.92 -3.80 -13.14
N LEU A 46 9.70 -4.12 -13.58
CA LEU A 46 8.58 -4.37 -12.67
C LEU A 46 8.91 -5.49 -11.67
N ALA A 47 9.42 -6.62 -12.16
CA ALA A 47 9.80 -7.76 -11.31
C ALA A 47 10.88 -7.39 -10.29
N ALA A 48 11.87 -6.59 -10.69
CA ALA A 48 12.93 -6.11 -9.78
C ALA A 48 12.41 -5.12 -8.72
N SER A 49 11.25 -4.50 -8.93
CA SER A 49 10.66 -3.55 -7.99
C SER A 49 9.82 -4.23 -6.89
N PHE A 50 9.29 -5.43 -7.16
CA PHE A 50 8.41 -6.15 -6.23
C PHE A 50 9.01 -6.45 -4.86
N PRO A 51 10.28 -6.89 -4.72
CA PRO A 51 10.89 -7.14 -3.42
C PRO A 51 10.85 -5.92 -2.48
N ALA A 52 11.14 -4.73 -3.02
CA ALA A 52 11.10 -3.49 -2.24
C ALA A 52 9.68 -3.15 -1.78
N VAL A 53 8.67 -3.37 -2.62
CA VAL A 53 7.26 -3.18 -2.24
C VAL A 53 6.83 -4.16 -1.15
N ARG A 54 7.20 -5.44 -1.26
CA ARG A 54 6.89 -6.45 -0.22
C ARG A 54 7.54 -6.09 1.12
N ALA A 55 8.82 -5.73 1.10
CA ALA A 55 9.55 -5.30 2.29
C ALA A 55 8.92 -4.03 2.92
N ALA A 56 8.47 -3.08 2.09
CA ALA A 56 7.75 -1.90 2.58
C ALA A 56 6.43 -2.30 3.26
N LEU A 57 5.66 -3.22 2.67
CA LEU A 57 4.39 -3.68 3.24
C LEU A 57 4.56 -4.43 4.58
N GLU A 58 5.67 -5.14 4.75
CA GLU A 58 5.98 -5.87 5.99
C GLU A 58 6.34 -4.97 7.17
N GLY A 59 6.65 -3.69 6.96
CA GLY A 59 6.95 -2.80 8.08
C GLY A 59 6.80 -1.29 7.85
N ALA A 60 7.28 -0.75 6.73
CA ALA A 60 7.31 0.69 6.52
C ALA A 60 5.95 1.31 6.16
N ALA A 61 5.08 0.57 5.47
CA ALA A 61 3.83 1.07 4.92
C ALA A 61 2.84 1.54 6.00
N ALA A 62 2.58 0.70 7.01
CA ALA A 62 1.70 1.06 8.13
C ALA A 62 2.25 2.25 8.92
N ARG A 63 3.57 2.27 9.21
CA ARG A 63 4.21 3.39 9.91
C ARG A 63 4.09 4.69 9.15
N LYS A 64 4.23 4.66 7.82
CA LYS A 64 4.08 5.86 6.99
C LYS A 64 2.64 6.39 7.02
N LEU A 65 1.64 5.51 7.05
CA LEU A 65 0.26 5.93 7.23
C LEU A 65 0.06 6.63 8.59
N ASP A 66 0.59 6.05 9.68
CA ASP A 66 0.48 6.66 11.01
C ASP A 66 1.17 8.04 11.08
N GLU A 67 2.33 8.19 10.44
CA GLU A 67 3.03 9.47 10.30
C GLU A 67 2.19 10.51 9.54
N LEU A 68 1.60 10.12 8.40
CA LEU A 68 0.77 11.00 7.58
C LEU A 68 -0.49 11.45 8.32
N VAL A 69 -1.14 10.53 9.05
CA VAL A 69 -2.33 10.86 9.86
C VAL A 69 -2.00 11.87 10.95
N ARG A 70 -0.87 11.70 11.64
CA ARG A 70 -0.41 12.67 12.66
C ARG A 70 -0.12 14.04 12.03
N THR A 71 0.53 14.06 10.87
CA THR A 71 0.88 15.29 10.16
C THR A 71 -0.36 16.03 9.64
N SER A 72 -1.36 15.31 9.10
CA SER A 72 -2.59 15.91 8.57
C SER A 72 -3.49 16.52 9.63
N VAL A 73 -3.35 16.12 10.90
CA VAL A 73 -4.09 16.70 12.03
C VAL A 73 -3.38 17.93 12.61
N ALA A 74 -2.09 18.10 12.31
CA ALA A 74 -1.25 19.18 12.84
C ALA A 74 -1.12 20.39 11.89
N ALA A 75 -1.75 20.34 10.71
CA ALA A 75 -1.80 21.40 9.70
C ALA A 75 -3.23 21.93 9.54
#